data_AF-A0A7C7Q3W2-F1
#
_entry.id   AF-A0A7C7Q3W2-F1
#
_cell.length_a   1.000
_cell.length_b   1.000
_cell.length_c   1.000
_cell.angle_alpha   90.00
_cell.angle_beta   90.00
_cell.angle_gamma   90.00
#
_symmetry.space_group_name_H-M   'P 1'
#
loop_
_entity.id
_entity.type
_entity.pdbx_description
1 polymer ?
#
loop_
_entity_poly.entity_id
_entity_poly.type
_entity_poly.pdbx_seq_one_letter_code
_entity_poly.pdbx_strand_id
1 'polypeptide(L)'
;CPFHTERTPSLSVNPELGIFHCFGCGVGGDVFGFLMKIEGISFYEALRRLADRYGIPLPKAPQEEGTEALYQANAFAEEFYRKLLWENPAGDRARKYLEERGIGRGVAERFGLGYAPPGWEGLVRAASSRGIRPEVLERAGLALRRRSGGYYDRFRDRLTFPIHNPAGRPVAFGARVLGEGEPKYLNSPETPIYHKGRVLYGIAQAREAVRREGEVVVVEGYMDLLRLFSARIENAVAVAGTAFTPHQAQLLRRYAERVVLCFDADRAGSEAALRGGGVLLEAGLEVRIVELPPGHDPDSFVRDEGREEFLRRVCEARPMVEHLLERARKAEDLSSVEGRRRAAKTLAGLLARIGDELGRDLWIGRASEALGVREEVLRVVVAEGRREMRRPVEPGPIRASLREVGSPAQRDLLKILFSLPELASRIVEEVELERFEGALRPVAEVAYDAVREGRNPTVSDVLAKTGNEGLAEELTALLQEGFDREQTHKILADAIASVRREGVRKEIERTARELKEAERSGDRERVDALYSHLMYLKREEARLIRARRPFG
;
A
#
# COMPACT_ATOMS: atom_id res chain seq x y z
N CYS A 1 9.87 -0.95 23.14
CA CYS A 1 9.39 -1.78 22.01
C CYS A 1 10.41 -1.75 20.86
N PRO A 2 10.59 -2.78 20.01
CA PRO A 2 11.47 -2.69 18.83
C PRO A 2 10.90 -1.81 17.70
N PHE A 3 9.62 -1.42 17.78
CA PHE A 3 8.94 -0.65 16.74
C PHE A 3 8.79 0.85 17.07
N HIS A 4 9.06 1.25 18.32
CA HIS A 4 9.08 2.66 18.74
C HIS A 4 9.97 2.86 19.97
N THR A 5 10.49 4.07 20.12
CA THR A 5 11.33 4.43 21.25
C THR A 5 10.49 4.89 22.44
N GLU A 6 10.72 4.29 23.61
CA GLU A 6 10.08 4.64 24.88
C GLU A 6 10.97 4.28 26.07
N ARG A 7 10.68 4.84 27.25
CA ARG A 7 11.45 4.59 28.48
C ARG A 7 10.91 3.43 29.33
N THR A 8 9.65 3.05 29.15
CA THR A 8 8.98 2.00 29.93
C THR A 8 8.68 0.80 29.03
N PRO A 9 8.93 -0.46 29.46
CA PRO A 9 8.55 -1.63 28.68
C PRO A 9 7.05 -1.64 28.37
N SER A 10 6.65 -1.56 27.10
CA SER A 10 5.24 -1.63 26.70
C SER A 10 4.91 -2.76 25.72
N LEU A 11 5.90 -3.53 25.25
CA LEU A 11 5.68 -4.70 24.41
C LEU A 11 5.35 -5.91 25.28
N SER A 12 4.18 -6.50 25.09
CA SER A 12 3.76 -7.75 25.71
C SER A 12 3.66 -8.86 24.66
N VAL A 13 4.02 -10.08 25.05
CA VAL A 13 3.86 -11.29 24.24
C VAL A 13 2.96 -12.23 25.03
N ASN A 14 1.88 -12.71 24.41
CA ASN A 14 0.99 -13.71 24.97
C ASN A 14 1.25 -15.06 24.27
N PRO A 15 1.96 -16.01 24.92
CA PRO A 15 2.29 -17.30 24.33
C PRO A 15 1.07 -18.19 24.08
N GLU A 16 0.04 -18.12 24.92
CA GLU A 16 -1.19 -18.93 24.77
C GLU A 16 -1.93 -18.57 23.48
N LEU A 17 -1.98 -17.26 23.17
CA LEU A 17 -2.66 -16.74 21.99
C LEU A 17 -1.75 -16.62 20.76
N GLY A 18 -0.43 -16.84 20.91
CA GLY A 18 0.54 -16.72 19.83
C GLY A 18 0.71 -15.29 19.28
N ILE A 19 0.40 -14.26 20.08
CA ILE A 19 0.38 -12.85 19.65
C ILE A 19 1.32 -11.98 20.47
N PHE A 20 1.72 -10.84 19.90
CA PHE A 20 2.36 -9.73 20.60
C PHE A 20 1.52 -8.47 20.45
N HIS A 21 1.59 -7.58 21.43
CA HIS A 21 0.97 -6.27 21.36
C HIS A 21 1.78 -5.25 22.16
N CYS A 22 1.95 -4.07 21.57
CA CYS A 22 2.65 -2.96 22.17
C CYS A 22 1.66 -1.93 22.72
N PHE A 23 1.58 -1.78 24.04
CA PHE A 23 0.69 -0.80 24.67
C PHE A 23 1.10 0.66 24.44
N GLY A 24 2.36 0.91 24.08
CA GLY A 24 2.85 2.25 23.76
C GLY A 24 2.46 2.75 22.36
N CYS A 25 2.70 1.96 21.32
CA CYS A 25 2.43 2.38 19.92
C CYS A 25 1.24 1.67 19.25
N GLY A 26 0.61 0.70 19.91
CA GLY A 26 -0.54 -0.06 19.39
C GLY A 26 -0.19 -1.16 18.40
N VAL A 27 1.07 -1.28 17.96
CA VAL A 27 1.49 -2.35 17.04
C VAL A 27 1.31 -3.72 17.69
N GLY A 28 0.68 -4.62 16.96
CA GLY A 28 0.49 -6.02 17.37
C GLY A 28 0.47 -6.97 16.18
N GLY A 29 0.41 -8.25 16.46
CA GLY A 29 0.30 -9.31 15.46
C GLY A 29 0.75 -10.64 16.04
N ASP A 30 1.02 -11.60 15.17
CA ASP A 30 1.63 -12.88 15.52
C ASP A 30 3.14 -12.88 15.26
N VAL A 31 3.76 -14.07 15.34
CA VAL A 31 5.19 -14.25 15.06
C VAL A 31 5.60 -13.83 13.63
N PHE A 32 4.72 -14.01 12.64
CA PHE A 32 4.98 -13.61 11.25
C PHE A 32 4.89 -12.09 11.13
N GLY A 33 3.84 -11.48 11.68
CA GLY A 33 3.67 -10.03 11.74
C GLY A 33 4.83 -9.34 12.45
N PHE A 34 5.39 -9.95 13.51
CA PHE A 34 6.58 -9.44 14.19
C PHE A 34 7.79 -9.40 13.25
N LEU A 35 8.06 -10.50 12.53
CA LEU A 35 9.16 -10.57 11.57
C LEU A 35 8.99 -9.63 10.38
N MET A 36 7.77 -9.55 9.85
CA MET A 36 7.44 -8.63 8.76
C MET A 36 7.78 -7.18 9.15
N LYS A 37 7.45 -6.79 10.38
CA LYS A 37 7.69 -5.43 10.87
C LYS A 37 9.16 -5.19 11.22
N ILE A 38 9.84 -6.16 11.84
CA ILE A 38 11.22 -5.96 12.29
C ILE A 38 12.23 -6.06 11.14
N GLU A 39 11.94 -6.88 10.13
CA GLU A 39 12.84 -7.10 8.98
C GLU A 39 12.36 -6.43 7.69
N GLY A 40 11.15 -5.86 7.69
CA GLY A 40 10.56 -5.22 6.51
C GLY A 40 10.29 -6.19 5.37
N ILE A 41 9.96 -7.44 5.69
CA ILE A 41 9.70 -8.55 4.75
C ILE A 41 8.21 -8.84 4.63
N SER A 42 7.78 -9.45 3.52
CA SER A 42 6.41 -9.91 3.32
C SER A 42 6.05 -11.12 4.19
N PHE A 43 4.75 -11.41 4.33
CA PHE A 43 4.27 -12.58 5.05
C PHE A 43 4.90 -13.89 4.55
N TYR A 44 4.98 -14.07 3.23
CA TYR A 44 5.60 -15.27 2.64
C TYR A 44 7.11 -15.34 2.89
N GLU A 45 7.80 -14.21 2.88
CA GLU A 45 9.22 -14.16 3.24
C GLU A 45 9.42 -14.49 4.73
N ALA A 46 8.55 -13.98 5.62
CA ALA A 46 8.56 -14.31 7.05
C ALA A 46 8.25 -15.80 7.30
N LEU A 47 7.24 -16.34 6.61
CA LEU A 47 6.87 -17.76 6.65
C LEU A 47 8.03 -18.65 6.20
N ARG A 48 8.62 -18.34 5.05
CA ARG A 48 9.77 -19.08 4.51
C ARG A 48 10.97 -19.00 5.44
N ARG A 49 11.27 -17.83 5.97
CA ARG A 49 12.38 -17.62 6.91
C ARG A 49 12.23 -18.44 8.18
N LEU A 50 11.03 -18.51 8.76
CA LEU A 50 10.76 -19.35 9.93
C LEU A 50 10.80 -20.83 9.59
N ALA A 51 10.23 -21.23 8.46
CA ALA A 51 10.24 -22.61 8.02
C ALA A 51 11.66 -23.13 7.79
N ASP A 52 12.50 -22.37 7.09
CA ASP A 52 13.91 -22.70 6.86
C ASP A 52 14.67 -22.79 8.20
N ARG A 53 14.39 -21.87 9.13
CA ARG A 53 15.02 -21.85 10.47
C ARG A 53 14.68 -23.08 11.32
N TYR A 54 13.44 -23.56 11.24
CA TYR A 54 12.96 -24.70 12.04
C TYR A 54 12.94 -26.02 11.26
N GLY A 55 13.46 -26.05 10.03
CA GLY A 55 13.47 -27.25 9.19
C GLY A 55 12.07 -27.77 8.85
N ILE A 56 11.05 -26.88 8.85
CA ILE A 56 9.68 -27.24 8.53
C ILE A 56 9.54 -27.21 7.01
N PRO A 57 9.29 -28.35 6.34
CA PRO A 57 9.03 -28.34 4.91
C PRO A 57 7.72 -27.60 4.67
N LEU A 58 7.81 -26.40 4.07
CA LEU A 58 6.60 -25.73 3.63
C LEU A 58 5.99 -26.55 2.49
N PRO A 59 4.68 -26.83 2.52
CA PRO A 59 3.99 -27.17 1.28
C PRO A 59 4.33 -26.08 0.28
N LYS A 60 4.56 -26.44 -1.00
CA LYS A 60 4.64 -25.41 -2.05
C LYS A 60 3.45 -24.49 -1.79
N ALA A 61 3.72 -23.20 -1.56
CA ALA A 61 2.67 -22.26 -1.23
C ALA A 61 1.48 -22.51 -2.16
N PRO A 62 0.24 -22.23 -1.74
CA PRO A 62 -0.70 -21.73 -2.73
C PRO A 62 -0.06 -20.44 -3.26
N GLN A 63 0.92 -20.55 -4.18
CA GLN A 63 0.98 -19.62 -5.28
C GLN A 63 -0.47 -19.56 -5.71
N GLU A 64 -1.11 -18.39 -5.64
CA GLU A 64 -2.33 -18.18 -6.41
C GLU A 64 -2.05 -18.86 -7.75
N GLU A 65 -2.80 -19.91 -8.09
CA GLU A 65 -2.46 -20.72 -9.25
C GLU A 65 -2.23 -19.75 -10.43
N GLY A 66 -0.97 -19.69 -10.87
CA GLY A 66 -0.54 -18.77 -11.92
C GLY A 66 0.39 -17.61 -11.55
N THR A 67 0.72 -17.28 -10.29
CA THR A 67 1.66 -16.15 -10.01
C THR A 67 3.05 -16.37 -10.63
N GLU A 68 3.58 -17.59 -10.54
CA GLU A 68 4.83 -17.94 -11.22
C GLU A 68 4.69 -17.86 -12.74
N ALA A 69 3.53 -18.24 -13.27
CA ALA A 69 3.25 -18.08 -14.69
C ALA A 69 3.22 -16.59 -15.09
N LEU A 70 2.79 -15.67 -14.22
CA LEU A 70 2.87 -14.23 -14.47
C LEU A 70 4.32 -13.73 -14.51
N TYR A 71 5.18 -14.19 -13.59
CA TYR A 71 6.60 -13.87 -13.64
C TYR A 71 7.28 -14.45 -14.88
N GLN A 72 6.97 -15.69 -15.25
CA GLN A 72 7.46 -16.33 -16.47
C GLN A 72 7.00 -15.59 -17.72
N ALA A 73 5.74 -15.13 -17.75
CA ALA A 73 5.20 -14.32 -18.83
C ALA A 73 5.93 -12.97 -18.97
N ASN A 74 6.19 -12.27 -17.86
CA ASN A 74 6.93 -11.01 -17.88
C ASN A 74 8.40 -11.22 -18.29
N ALA A 75 9.06 -12.28 -17.78
CA ALA A 75 10.42 -12.62 -18.18
C ALA A 75 10.52 -12.99 -19.67
N PHE A 76 9.56 -13.75 -20.18
CA PHE A 76 9.47 -14.04 -21.61
C PHE A 76 9.26 -12.78 -22.44
N ALA A 77 8.37 -11.88 -22.02
CA ALA A 77 8.11 -10.62 -22.71
C ALA A 77 9.35 -9.71 -22.71
N GLU A 78 10.09 -9.63 -21.60
CA GLU A 78 11.35 -8.88 -21.51
C GLU A 78 12.37 -9.43 -22.50
N GLU A 79 12.58 -10.75 -22.52
CA GLU A 79 13.49 -11.38 -23.48
C GLU A 79 13.05 -11.15 -24.93
N PHE A 80 11.75 -11.28 -25.21
CA PHE A 80 11.17 -11.07 -26.53
C PHE A 80 11.41 -9.64 -27.04
N TYR A 81 11.04 -8.63 -26.25
CA TYR A 81 11.23 -7.23 -26.63
C TYR A 81 12.71 -6.84 -26.71
N ARG A 82 13.57 -7.38 -25.84
CA ARG A 82 15.02 -7.17 -25.88
C ARG A 82 15.61 -7.71 -27.18
N LYS A 83 15.25 -8.94 -27.59
CA LYS A 83 15.69 -9.50 -28.88
C LYS A 83 15.24 -8.66 -30.05
N LEU A 84 14.00 -8.17 -30.04
CA LEU A 84 13.51 -7.29 -31.10
C LEU A 84 14.25 -5.94 -31.15
N LEU A 85 14.66 -5.40 -29.99
CA LEU A 85 15.44 -4.16 -29.95
C LEU A 85 16.85 -4.33 -30.50
N TRP A 86 17.51 -5.47 -30.28
CA TRP A 86 18.95 -5.61 -30.59
C TRP A 86 19.26 -6.48 -31.81
N GLU A 87 18.43 -7.48 -32.09
CA GLU A 87 18.70 -8.52 -33.08
C GLU A 87 17.77 -8.43 -34.30
N ASN A 88 16.75 -7.57 -34.27
CA ASN A 88 15.80 -7.40 -35.36
C ASN A 88 15.92 -6.02 -36.04
N PRO A 89 15.78 -5.94 -37.38
CA PRO A 89 15.71 -4.66 -38.10
C PRO A 89 14.58 -3.74 -37.63
N ALA A 90 13.45 -4.29 -37.16
CA ALA A 90 12.35 -3.48 -36.62
C ALA A 90 12.79 -2.59 -35.45
N GLY A 91 13.84 -2.98 -34.71
CA GLY A 91 14.42 -2.18 -33.64
C GLY A 91 15.23 -0.95 -34.07
N ASP A 92 15.49 -0.74 -35.38
CA ASP A 92 16.34 0.35 -35.88
C ASP A 92 15.89 1.73 -35.37
N ARG A 93 14.59 2.02 -35.44
CA ARG A 93 14.03 3.30 -34.96
C ARG A 93 14.25 3.49 -33.46
N ALA A 94 14.08 2.42 -32.68
CA ALA A 94 14.28 2.46 -31.24
C ALA A 94 15.75 2.64 -30.86
N ARG A 95 16.68 1.98 -31.58
CA ARG A 95 18.12 2.16 -31.39
C ARG A 95 18.58 3.58 -31.71
N LYS A 96 18.14 4.14 -32.84
CA LYS A 96 18.42 5.55 -33.21
C LYS A 96 17.89 6.52 -32.16
N TYR A 97 16.66 6.31 -31.69
CA TYR A 97 16.10 7.14 -30.63
C TYR A 97 16.92 7.07 -29.32
N LEU A 98 17.39 5.89 -28.92
CA LEU A 98 18.25 5.74 -27.74
C LEU A 98 19.59 6.48 -27.94
N GLU A 99 20.17 6.39 -29.14
CA GLU A 99 21.42 7.08 -29.51
C GLU A 99 21.26 8.60 -29.50
N GLU A 100 20.20 9.14 -30.11
CA GLU A 100 19.84 10.57 -30.06
C GLU A 100 19.63 11.06 -28.62
N ARG A 101 19.12 10.17 -27.76
CA ARG A 101 18.98 10.41 -26.33
C ARG A 101 20.24 10.10 -25.53
N GLY A 102 21.36 9.77 -26.16
CA GLY A 102 22.63 9.49 -25.47
C GLY A 102 22.57 8.32 -24.49
N ILE A 103 21.65 7.38 -24.69
CA ILE A 103 21.52 6.17 -23.87
C ILE A 103 22.30 5.05 -24.54
N GLY A 104 23.46 4.71 -23.96
CA GLY A 104 24.33 3.67 -24.48
C GLY A 104 23.76 2.26 -24.31
N ARG A 105 24.20 1.33 -25.18
CA ARG A 105 23.79 -0.08 -25.17
C ARG A 105 23.96 -0.75 -23.81
N GLY A 106 25.07 -0.52 -23.10
CA GLY A 106 25.31 -1.13 -21.80
C GLY A 106 24.26 -0.75 -20.74
N VAL A 107 23.83 0.53 -20.72
CA VAL A 107 22.75 0.97 -19.83
C VAL A 107 21.42 0.39 -20.28
N ALA A 108 21.12 0.44 -21.58
CA ALA A 108 19.89 -0.11 -22.13
C ALA A 108 19.76 -1.62 -21.86
N GLU A 109 20.84 -2.40 -21.97
CA GLU A 109 20.86 -3.83 -21.63
C GLU A 109 20.75 -4.07 -20.12
N ARG A 110 21.42 -3.27 -19.27
CA ARG A 110 21.30 -3.36 -17.79
C ARG A 110 19.87 -3.14 -17.29
N PHE A 111 19.12 -2.29 -17.98
CA PHE A 111 17.71 -2.00 -17.70
C PHE A 111 16.73 -2.90 -18.48
N GLY A 112 17.22 -3.87 -19.25
CA GLY A 112 16.38 -4.78 -20.02
C GLY A 112 15.53 -4.09 -21.09
N LEU A 113 15.96 -2.92 -21.59
CA LEU A 113 15.18 -2.18 -22.59
C LEU A 113 14.92 -3.05 -23.82
N GLY A 114 13.73 -2.86 -24.38
CA GLY A 114 13.24 -3.63 -25.52
C GLY A 114 12.41 -2.79 -26.47
N TYR A 115 11.96 -3.40 -27.55
CA TYR A 115 11.08 -2.76 -28.53
C TYR A 115 9.87 -3.63 -28.82
N ALA A 116 8.69 -3.06 -28.62
CA ALA A 116 7.42 -3.64 -29.05
C ALA A 116 7.12 -3.13 -30.47
N PRO A 117 7.20 -3.98 -31.51
CA PRO A 117 7.02 -3.57 -32.89
C PRO A 117 5.57 -3.16 -33.18
N PRO A 118 5.30 -2.52 -34.33
CA PRO A 118 3.94 -2.38 -34.82
C PRO A 118 3.32 -3.75 -35.08
N GLY A 119 2.04 -3.91 -34.78
CA GLY A 119 1.32 -5.18 -34.94
C GLY A 119 0.44 -5.47 -33.73
N TRP A 120 -0.54 -6.36 -33.92
CA TRP A 120 -1.55 -6.63 -32.88
C TRP A 120 -1.24 -7.85 -32.03
N GLU A 121 -0.45 -8.82 -32.48
CA GLU A 121 -0.39 -10.16 -31.86
C GLU A 121 1.02 -10.77 -31.85
N GLY A 122 2.06 -9.93 -31.94
CA GLY A 122 3.45 -10.40 -32.00
C GLY A 122 3.86 -11.14 -30.74
N LEU A 123 3.66 -10.52 -29.57
CA LEU A 123 3.94 -11.15 -28.28
C LEU A 123 3.00 -12.32 -28.02
N VAL A 124 1.68 -12.14 -28.22
CA VAL A 124 0.68 -13.19 -27.97
C VAL A 124 1.01 -14.47 -28.75
N ARG A 125 1.35 -14.36 -30.04
CA ARG A 125 1.71 -15.53 -30.87
C ARG A 125 3.03 -16.16 -30.42
N ALA A 126 4.05 -15.33 -30.16
CA ALA A 126 5.36 -15.82 -29.72
C ALA A 126 5.26 -16.56 -28.37
N ALA A 127 4.54 -16.00 -27.40
CA ALA A 127 4.30 -16.60 -26.10
C ALA A 127 3.48 -17.89 -26.18
N SER A 128 2.44 -17.90 -27.02
CA SER A 128 1.61 -19.10 -27.25
C SER A 128 2.43 -20.25 -27.82
N SER A 129 3.36 -19.97 -28.74
CA SER A 129 4.28 -20.98 -29.29
C SER A 129 5.23 -21.59 -28.26
N ARG A 130 5.39 -20.93 -27.10
CA ARG A 130 6.17 -21.40 -25.94
C ARG A 130 5.29 -21.95 -24.81
N GLY A 131 4.01 -22.18 -25.07
CA GLY A 131 3.08 -22.77 -24.09
C GLY A 131 2.54 -21.77 -23.06
N ILE A 132 2.81 -20.47 -23.19
CA ILE A 132 2.25 -19.44 -22.32
C ILE A 132 0.86 -19.09 -22.83
N ARG A 133 -0.16 -19.41 -22.03
CA ARG A 133 -1.57 -19.15 -22.38
C ARG A 133 -1.86 -17.64 -22.47
N PRO A 134 -2.62 -17.16 -23.47
CA PRO A 134 -2.96 -15.74 -23.60
C PRO A 134 -3.64 -15.12 -22.36
N GLU A 135 -4.41 -15.89 -21.61
CA GLU A 135 -5.04 -15.48 -20.34
C GLU A 135 -4.00 -15.05 -19.30
N VAL A 136 -2.83 -15.71 -19.29
CA VAL A 136 -1.71 -15.38 -18.39
C VAL A 136 -1.10 -14.05 -18.81
N LEU A 137 -0.97 -13.80 -20.12
CA LEU A 137 -0.49 -12.51 -20.63
C LEU A 137 -1.45 -11.37 -20.28
N GLU A 138 -2.76 -11.60 -20.36
CA GLU A 138 -3.78 -10.61 -19.94
C GLU A 138 -3.65 -10.32 -18.44
N ARG A 139 -3.62 -11.35 -17.59
CA ARG A 139 -3.45 -11.19 -16.13
C ARG A 139 -2.12 -10.51 -15.77
N ALA A 140 -1.07 -10.72 -16.56
CA ALA A 140 0.23 -10.06 -16.41
C ALA A 140 0.24 -8.62 -16.94
N GLY A 141 -0.86 -8.14 -17.54
CA GLY A 141 -0.95 -6.80 -18.11
C GLY A 141 -0.20 -6.63 -19.43
N LEU A 142 0.11 -7.71 -20.13
CA LEU A 142 0.86 -7.75 -21.39
C LEU A 142 -0.04 -7.85 -22.62
N ALA A 143 -1.25 -8.38 -22.46
CA ALA A 143 -2.25 -8.51 -23.51
C ALA A 143 -3.60 -7.92 -23.09
N LEU A 144 -4.47 -7.70 -24.07
CA LEU A 144 -5.85 -7.25 -23.90
C LEU A 144 -6.78 -8.22 -24.64
N ARG A 145 -7.92 -8.54 -24.03
CA ARG A 145 -8.95 -9.36 -24.66
C ARG A 145 -9.80 -8.55 -25.65
N ARG A 146 -10.10 -9.12 -26.82
CA ARG A 146 -11.02 -8.54 -27.81
C ARG A 146 -12.47 -8.84 -27.41
N ARG A 147 -13.38 -7.93 -27.77
CA ARG A 147 -14.83 -8.16 -27.62
C ARG A 147 -15.33 -9.34 -28.45
N SER A 148 -14.75 -9.56 -29.63
CA SER A 148 -15.08 -10.65 -30.56
C SER A 148 -14.45 -12.00 -30.19
N GLY A 149 -13.73 -12.10 -29.07
CA GLY A 149 -12.88 -13.24 -28.73
C GLY A 149 -11.45 -13.09 -29.27
N GLY A 150 -10.50 -13.72 -28.58
CA GLY A 150 -9.06 -13.60 -28.83
C GLY A 150 -8.37 -12.48 -28.05
N TYR A 151 -7.05 -12.40 -28.19
CA TYR A 151 -6.19 -11.46 -27.45
C TYR A 151 -5.28 -10.70 -28.40
N TYR A 152 -4.83 -9.51 -27.98
CA TYR A 152 -3.87 -8.70 -28.71
C TYR A 152 -2.88 -8.03 -27.74
N ASP A 153 -1.69 -7.74 -28.23
CA ASP A 153 -0.58 -7.15 -27.49
C ASP A 153 -0.98 -5.78 -26.94
N ARG A 154 -0.68 -5.53 -25.66
CA ARG A 154 -0.93 -4.22 -25.03
C ARG A 154 0.03 -3.15 -25.58
N PHE A 155 1.31 -3.48 -25.65
CA PHE A 155 2.37 -2.58 -26.10
C PHE A 155 2.63 -2.78 -27.60
N ARG A 156 2.57 -1.69 -28.35
CA ARG A 156 2.68 -1.70 -29.82
C ARG A 156 3.36 -0.43 -30.27
N ASP A 157 4.31 -0.56 -31.18
CA ASP A 157 5.17 0.51 -31.69
C ASP A 157 5.78 1.43 -30.60
N ARG A 158 6.37 0.79 -29.58
CA ARG A 158 6.87 1.47 -28.38
C ARG A 158 8.22 0.91 -27.92
N LEU A 159 9.08 1.79 -27.44
CA LEU A 159 10.24 1.41 -26.62
C LEU A 159 9.74 0.94 -25.26
N THR A 160 10.13 -0.26 -24.82
CA THR A 160 9.67 -0.87 -23.57
C THR A 160 10.72 -0.76 -22.47
N PHE A 161 10.28 -0.43 -21.26
CA PHE A 161 11.06 -0.28 -20.04
C PHE A 161 10.54 -1.33 -19.04
N PRO A 162 11.15 -2.53 -18.93
CA PRO A 162 10.71 -3.51 -17.94
C PRO A 162 10.90 -2.96 -16.53
N ILE A 163 9.93 -3.20 -15.67
CA ILE A 163 9.93 -2.79 -14.28
C ILE A 163 10.23 -4.04 -13.45
N HIS A 164 11.31 -4.00 -12.69
CA HIS A 164 11.74 -5.10 -11.84
C HIS A 164 11.35 -4.86 -10.38
N ASN A 165 10.99 -5.94 -9.68
CA ASN A 165 10.89 -5.90 -8.23
C ASN A 165 12.31 -5.79 -7.60
N PRO A 166 12.43 -5.56 -6.28
CA PRO A 166 13.75 -5.46 -5.64
C PRO A 166 14.64 -6.68 -5.83
N ALA A 167 14.08 -7.88 -6.08
CA ALA A 167 14.84 -9.10 -6.36
C ALA A 167 15.32 -9.23 -7.81
N GLY A 168 14.98 -8.28 -8.68
CA GLY A 168 15.38 -8.27 -10.10
C GLY A 168 14.44 -9.05 -11.02
N ARG A 169 13.28 -9.53 -10.54
CA ARG A 169 12.30 -10.20 -11.41
C ARG A 169 11.44 -9.14 -12.12
N PRO A 170 11.20 -9.26 -13.44
CA PRO A 170 10.29 -8.36 -14.15
C PRO A 170 8.85 -8.61 -13.71
N VAL A 171 8.14 -7.53 -13.41
CA VAL A 171 6.75 -7.57 -12.90
C VAL A 171 5.78 -6.77 -13.76
N ALA A 172 6.29 -5.82 -14.55
CA ALA A 172 5.50 -4.93 -15.39
C ALA A 172 6.37 -4.24 -16.44
N PHE A 173 5.77 -3.39 -17.26
CA PHE A 173 6.46 -2.57 -18.25
C PHE A 173 5.91 -1.14 -18.25
N GLY A 174 6.81 -0.18 -18.40
CA GLY A 174 6.50 1.11 -19.02
C GLY A 174 6.79 1.05 -20.52
N ALA A 175 6.10 1.85 -21.33
CA ALA A 175 6.32 1.85 -22.78
C ALA A 175 6.11 3.23 -23.39
N ARG A 176 7.11 3.73 -24.12
CA ARG A 176 7.10 5.05 -24.75
C ARG A 176 6.89 4.95 -26.25
N VAL A 177 5.98 5.76 -26.80
CA VAL A 177 5.81 5.88 -28.25
C VAL A 177 7.04 6.52 -28.90
N LEU A 178 7.43 6.04 -30.08
CA LEU A 178 8.59 6.55 -30.84
C LEU A 178 8.17 7.41 -32.05
N GLY A 179 6.87 7.53 -32.32
CA GLY A 179 6.27 8.33 -33.39
C GLY A 179 4.96 8.95 -32.92
N GLU A 180 3.95 8.97 -33.79
CA GLU A 180 2.61 9.45 -33.44
C GLU A 180 1.83 8.40 -32.64
N GLY A 181 1.20 8.82 -31.54
CA GLY A 181 0.31 7.97 -30.76
C GLY A 181 0.20 8.38 -29.29
N GLU A 182 -1.00 8.30 -28.74
CA GLU A 182 -1.28 8.60 -27.34
C GLU A 182 -1.61 7.33 -26.53
N PRO A 183 -1.31 7.29 -25.22
CA PRO A 183 -0.52 8.27 -24.47
C PRO A 183 0.98 8.19 -24.80
N LYS A 184 1.73 9.27 -24.60
CA LYS A 184 3.22 9.29 -24.75
C LYS A 184 3.91 8.15 -23.99
N TYR A 185 3.50 7.92 -22.74
CA TYR A 185 3.90 6.78 -21.91
C TYR A 185 2.68 5.92 -21.55
N LEU A 186 2.81 4.62 -21.73
CA LEU A 186 1.82 3.62 -21.35
C LEU A 186 2.44 2.64 -20.36
N ASN A 187 1.89 2.58 -19.15
CA ASN A 187 2.32 1.63 -18.13
C ASN A 187 1.39 0.42 -18.08
N SER A 188 1.91 -0.72 -17.63
CA SER A 188 1.09 -1.86 -17.21
C SER A 188 0.01 -1.43 -16.22
N PRO A 189 -1.18 -2.06 -16.24
CA PRO A 189 -2.18 -1.90 -15.19
C PRO A 189 -1.66 -2.50 -13.87
N GLU A 190 -2.41 -2.32 -12.78
CA GLU A 190 -2.20 -3.12 -11.57
C GLU A 190 -2.39 -4.62 -11.89
N THR A 191 -1.55 -5.48 -11.34
CA THR A 191 -1.62 -6.94 -11.51
C THR A 191 -1.33 -7.62 -10.17
N PRO A 192 -1.58 -8.94 -10.03
CA PRO A 192 -1.24 -9.66 -8.80
C PRO A 192 0.25 -9.60 -8.41
N ILE A 193 1.16 -9.31 -9.35
CA ILE A 193 2.61 -9.18 -9.08
C ILE A 193 3.13 -7.75 -9.21
N TYR A 194 2.28 -6.78 -9.58
CA TYR A 194 2.70 -5.41 -9.80
C TYR A 194 1.70 -4.41 -9.20
N HIS A 195 2.19 -3.71 -8.18
CA HIS A 195 1.53 -2.55 -7.60
C HIS A 195 2.39 -1.31 -7.79
N LYS A 196 1.89 -0.33 -8.55
CA LYS A 196 2.65 0.89 -8.89
C LYS A 196 3.16 1.59 -7.64
N GLY A 197 2.29 1.74 -6.65
CA GLY A 197 2.60 2.36 -5.37
C GLY A 197 3.55 1.56 -4.46
N ARG A 198 4.12 0.43 -4.89
CA ARG A 198 5.05 -0.39 -4.10
C ARG A 198 6.40 -0.64 -4.78
N VAL A 199 6.58 -0.13 -6.00
CA VAL A 199 7.78 -0.35 -6.81
C VAL A 199 8.33 1.01 -7.26
N LEU A 200 9.65 1.11 -7.34
CA LEU A 200 10.36 2.24 -7.95
C LEU A 200 11.16 1.71 -9.13
N TYR A 201 11.07 2.38 -10.27
CA TYR A 201 11.82 1.98 -11.46
C TYR A 201 13.33 2.12 -11.19
N GLY A 202 14.10 1.11 -11.60
CA GLY A 202 15.54 1.05 -11.38
C GLY A 202 16.01 0.57 -10.01
N ILE A 203 15.11 0.25 -9.07
CA ILE A 203 15.51 -0.18 -7.72
C ILE A 203 16.39 -1.43 -7.74
N ALA A 204 16.13 -2.39 -8.64
CA ALA A 204 16.94 -3.59 -8.78
C ALA A 204 18.37 -3.27 -9.22
N GLN A 205 18.52 -2.30 -10.13
CA GLN A 205 19.79 -1.84 -10.69
C GLN A 205 20.57 -0.93 -9.73
N ALA A 206 19.87 -0.19 -8.87
CA ALA A 206 20.43 0.87 -8.02
C ALA A 206 20.69 0.44 -6.56
N ARG A 207 19.98 -0.56 -6.02
CA ARG A 207 19.98 -0.91 -4.58
C ARG A 207 21.36 -1.08 -3.94
N GLU A 208 22.33 -1.61 -4.68
CA GLU A 208 23.71 -1.79 -4.19
C GLU A 208 24.47 -0.46 -4.12
N ALA A 209 24.34 0.39 -5.13
CA ALA A 209 24.90 1.73 -5.13
C ALA A 209 24.26 2.60 -4.05
N VAL A 210 22.92 2.57 -3.94
CA VAL A 210 22.18 3.28 -2.89
C VAL A 210 22.66 2.87 -1.50
N ARG A 211 22.80 1.58 -1.22
CA ARG A 211 23.29 1.10 0.08
C ARG A 211 24.73 1.52 0.36
N ARG A 212 25.59 1.54 -0.66
CA ARG A 212 26.99 1.93 -0.53
C ARG A 212 27.16 3.43 -0.23
N GLU A 213 26.33 4.27 -0.86
CA GLU A 213 26.37 5.72 -0.65
C GLU A 213 25.54 6.18 0.58
N GLY A 214 24.59 5.36 1.03
CA GLY A 214 23.61 5.74 2.06
C GLY A 214 22.61 6.81 1.59
N GLU A 215 22.62 7.14 0.30
CA GLU A 215 21.87 8.22 -0.34
C GLU A 215 21.26 7.74 -1.67
N VAL A 216 20.00 8.11 -1.92
CA VAL A 216 19.32 7.83 -3.19
C VAL A 216 18.80 9.11 -3.85
N VAL A 217 19.09 9.28 -5.14
CA VAL A 217 18.52 10.32 -5.99
C VAL A 217 17.20 9.82 -6.58
N VAL A 218 16.12 10.57 -6.41
CA VAL A 218 14.80 10.24 -6.97
C VAL A 218 14.46 11.24 -8.07
N VAL A 219 14.18 10.71 -9.27
CA VAL A 219 13.74 11.47 -10.44
C VAL A 219 12.31 11.06 -10.84
N GLU A 220 11.68 11.81 -11.73
CA GLU A 220 10.30 11.56 -12.14
C GLU A 220 10.17 10.43 -13.16
N GLY A 221 10.95 10.49 -14.24
CA GLY A 221 10.75 9.68 -15.43
C GLY A 221 11.78 8.57 -15.65
N TYR A 222 11.42 7.67 -16.57
CA TYR A 222 12.31 6.60 -17.03
C TYR A 222 13.58 7.14 -17.70
N MET A 223 13.45 8.17 -18.55
CA MET A 223 14.58 8.70 -19.32
C MET A 223 15.57 9.46 -18.44
N ASP A 224 15.08 10.21 -17.46
CA ASP A 224 15.89 10.90 -16.46
C ASP A 224 16.81 9.90 -15.76
N LEU A 225 16.23 8.78 -15.32
CA LEU A 225 16.99 7.74 -14.66
C LEU A 225 18.05 7.12 -15.56
N LEU A 226 17.69 6.77 -16.79
CA LEU A 226 18.64 6.18 -17.74
C LEU A 226 19.77 7.16 -18.10
N ARG A 227 19.49 8.47 -18.14
CA ARG A 227 20.53 9.50 -18.30
C ARG A 227 21.51 9.47 -17.13
N LEU A 228 21.01 9.47 -15.90
CA LEU A 228 21.86 9.42 -14.70
C LEU A 228 22.78 8.18 -14.72
N PHE A 229 22.23 7.02 -15.07
CA PHE A 229 23.03 5.81 -15.25
C PHE A 229 24.05 5.90 -16.39
N SER A 230 23.69 6.55 -17.50
CA SER A 230 24.63 6.81 -18.61
C SER A 230 25.77 7.73 -18.19
N ALA A 231 25.52 8.64 -17.25
CA ALA A 231 26.52 9.46 -16.58
C ALA A 231 27.21 8.78 -15.39
N ARG A 232 27.00 7.48 -15.15
CA ARG A 232 27.55 6.71 -14.02
C ARG A 232 27.14 7.26 -12.64
N ILE A 233 25.91 7.74 -12.55
CA ILE A 233 25.23 8.09 -11.29
C ILE A 233 24.23 6.97 -11.03
N GLU A 234 24.68 5.94 -10.29
CA GLU A 234 23.96 4.67 -10.18
C GLU A 234 23.09 4.56 -8.93
N ASN A 235 23.19 5.49 -7.99
CA ASN A 235 22.36 5.57 -6.79
C ASN A 235 21.05 6.33 -7.04
N ALA A 236 20.43 6.11 -8.20
CA ALA A 236 19.20 6.81 -8.61
C ALA A 236 18.03 5.85 -8.86
N VAL A 237 16.80 6.32 -8.66
CA VAL A 237 15.54 5.60 -8.98
C VAL A 237 14.49 6.56 -9.53
N ALA A 238 13.45 6.03 -10.19
CA ALA A 238 12.33 6.85 -10.70
C ALA A 238 10.97 6.40 -10.17
N VAL A 239 10.08 7.38 -9.95
CA VAL A 239 8.68 7.14 -9.54
C VAL A 239 7.81 6.69 -10.72
N ALA A 240 8.13 7.16 -11.92
CA ALA A 240 7.59 6.69 -13.19
C ALA A 240 6.05 6.76 -13.32
N GLY A 241 5.49 7.93 -13.00
CA GLY A 241 4.10 8.28 -13.34
C GLY A 241 3.05 8.04 -12.25
N THR A 242 3.46 8.08 -10.98
CA THR A 242 2.54 8.10 -9.83
C THR A 242 3.01 9.09 -8.78
N ALA A 243 2.12 9.51 -7.87
CA ALA A 243 2.55 10.23 -6.68
C ALA A 243 3.35 9.30 -5.77
N PHE A 244 4.43 9.82 -5.16
CA PHE A 244 5.26 9.07 -4.23
C PHE A 244 4.43 8.55 -3.05
N THR A 245 4.56 7.26 -2.71
CA THR A 245 3.71 6.60 -1.71
C THR A 245 4.46 6.25 -0.41
N PRO A 246 3.75 6.04 0.71
CA PRO A 246 4.38 5.55 1.94
C PRO A 246 5.10 4.21 1.77
N HIS A 247 4.57 3.30 0.97
CA HIS A 247 5.23 2.01 0.70
C HIS A 247 6.54 2.18 -0.08
N GLN A 248 6.61 3.11 -1.05
CA GLN A 248 7.86 3.45 -1.74
C GLN A 248 8.87 4.12 -0.79
N ALA A 249 8.40 4.95 0.15
CA ALA A 249 9.27 5.54 1.16
C ALA A 249 9.87 4.48 2.10
N GLN A 250 9.05 3.53 2.57
CA GLN A 250 9.54 2.40 3.36
C GLN A 250 10.50 1.51 2.57
N LEU A 251 10.24 1.30 1.27
CA LEU A 251 11.18 0.60 0.39
C LEU A 251 12.55 1.27 0.37
N LEU A 252 12.61 2.60 0.20
CA LEU A 252 13.88 3.34 0.19
C LEU A 252 14.59 3.34 1.54
N ARG A 253 13.85 3.44 2.65
CA ARG A 253 14.40 3.39 4.01
C ARG A 253 15.19 2.12 4.32
N ARG A 254 14.92 1.02 3.62
CA ARG A 254 15.70 -0.23 3.73
C ARG A 254 17.11 -0.14 3.12
N TYR A 255 17.38 0.87 2.30
CA TYR A 255 18.63 1.00 1.55
C TYR A 255 19.37 2.32 1.81
N ALA A 256 18.67 3.39 2.18
CA ALA A 256 19.25 4.72 2.38
C ALA A 256 18.68 5.41 3.62
N GLU A 257 19.49 6.29 4.21
CA GLU A 257 19.04 7.21 5.24
C GLU A 257 18.63 8.56 4.64
N ARG A 258 19.22 8.90 3.48
CA ARG A 258 18.99 10.17 2.78
C ARG A 258 18.38 9.98 1.39
N VAL A 259 17.43 10.85 1.07
CA VAL A 259 16.79 10.95 -0.25
C VAL A 259 16.98 12.35 -0.81
N VAL A 260 17.48 12.41 -2.05
CA VAL A 260 17.64 13.65 -2.80
C VAL A 260 16.60 13.67 -3.92
N LEU A 261 15.64 14.58 -3.84
CA LEU A 261 14.62 14.78 -4.87
C LEU A 261 15.16 15.70 -5.96
N CYS A 262 15.20 15.22 -7.19
CA CYS A 262 15.63 15.97 -8.37
C CYS A 262 14.56 15.84 -9.45
N PHE A 263 13.56 16.72 -9.39
CA PHE A 263 12.39 16.74 -10.25
C PHE A 263 12.47 17.87 -11.28
N ASP A 264 11.54 17.90 -12.22
CA ASP A 264 11.57 18.86 -13.32
C ASP A 264 11.47 20.29 -12.79
N ALA A 265 12.20 21.24 -13.40
CA ALA A 265 12.21 22.65 -13.01
C ALA A 265 10.95 23.41 -13.49
N ASP A 266 9.79 22.81 -13.24
CA ASP A 266 8.47 23.39 -13.50
C ASP A 266 7.58 23.38 -12.25
N ARG A 267 6.37 23.91 -12.38
CA ARG A 267 5.42 23.96 -11.27
C ARG A 267 4.97 22.56 -10.82
N ALA A 268 4.80 21.63 -11.75
CA ALA A 268 4.32 20.29 -11.44
C ALA A 268 5.38 19.49 -10.67
N GLY A 269 6.63 19.54 -11.12
CA GLY A 269 7.78 18.91 -10.48
C GLY A 269 8.05 19.48 -9.09
N SER A 270 8.02 20.80 -8.93
CA SER A 270 8.14 21.42 -7.60
C SER A 270 7.05 20.96 -6.63
N GLU A 271 5.79 20.94 -7.07
CA GLU A 271 4.67 20.44 -6.24
C GLU A 271 4.77 18.93 -5.97
N ALA A 272 5.26 18.14 -6.92
CA ALA A 272 5.51 16.72 -6.74
C ALA A 272 6.62 16.46 -5.71
N ALA A 273 7.71 17.25 -5.75
CA ALA A 273 8.82 17.16 -4.80
C ALA A 273 8.34 17.50 -3.38
N LEU A 274 7.49 18.51 -3.23
CA LEU A 274 6.91 18.85 -1.93
C LEU A 274 5.99 17.75 -1.38
N ARG A 275 5.10 17.20 -2.21
CA ARG A 275 4.23 16.11 -1.77
C ARG A 275 5.01 14.85 -1.42
N GLY A 276 5.92 14.42 -2.31
CA GLY A 276 6.73 13.23 -2.11
C GLY A 276 7.71 13.36 -0.95
N GLY A 277 8.34 14.53 -0.81
CA GLY A 277 9.21 14.83 0.32
C GLY A 277 8.50 14.76 1.66
N GLY A 278 7.24 15.20 1.74
CA GLY A 278 6.42 15.04 2.95
C GLY A 278 6.26 13.56 3.35
N VAL A 279 5.96 12.69 2.38
CA VAL A 279 5.81 11.23 2.60
C VAL A 279 7.14 10.60 3.06
N LEU A 280 8.25 11.06 2.49
CA LEU A 280 9.59 10.59 2.87
C LEU A 280 9.99 11.03 4.28
N LEU A 281 9.68 12.27 4.66
CA LEU A 281 9.90 12.79 6.02
C LEU A 281 9.07 12.03 7.06
N GLU A 282 7.81 11.68 6.74
CA GLU A 282 6.96 10.83 7.59
C GLU A 282 7.56 9.45 7.79
N ALA A 283 8.21 8.90 6.75
CA ALA A 283 8.93 7.64 6.83
C ALA A 283 10.25 7.74 7.61
N GLY A 284 10.69 8.93 8.03
CA GLY A 284 11.91 9.15 8.83
C GLY A 284 13.19 9.23 8.01
N LEU A 285 13.09 9.56 6.72
CA LEU A 285 14.25 9.80 5.84
C LEU A 285 14.72 11.26 5.92
N GLU A 286 16.02 11.50 5.78
CA GLU A 286 16.56 12.84 5.52
C GLU A 286 16.23 13.22 4.08
N VAL A 287 15.42 14.26 3.87
CA VAL A 287 15.00 14.68 2.52
C VAL A 287 15.68 15.97 2.11
N ARG A 288 16.32 15.95 0.94
CA ARG A 288 16.92 17.11 0.29
C ARG A 288 16.30 17.36 -1.08
N ILE A 289 16.34 18.61 -1.54
CA ILE A 289 15.81 19.04 -2.84
C ILE A 289 16.93 19.65 -3.66
N VAL A 290 17.06 19.19 -4.90
CA VAL A 290 17.86 19.83 -5.95
C VAL A 290 16.95 20.73 -6.77
N GLU A 291 17.29 22.02 -6.85
CA GLU A 291 16.67 22.96 -7.78
C GLU A 291 17.50 23.03 -9.07
N LEU A 292 16.94 22.54 -10.16
CA LEU A 292 17.51 22.69 -11.49
C LEU A 292 17.17 24.08 -12.07
N PRO A 293 17.99 24.63 -12.99
CA PRO A 293 17.66 25.88 -13.66
C PRO A 293 16.34 25.77 -14.44
N PRO A 294 15.57 26.86 -14.59
CA PRO A 294 14.27 26.83 -15.27
C PRO A 294 14.35 26.21 -16.66
N GLY A 295 13.41 25.30 -16.96
CA GLY A 295 13.35 24.60 -18.24
C GLY A 295 14.20 23.33 -18.34
N HIS A 296 15.00 23.00 -17.32
CA HIS A 296 15.71 21.73 -17.26
C HIS A 296 14.93 20.65 -16.50
N ASP A 297 15.01 19.43 -17.02
CA ASP A 297 14.78 18.16 -16.32
C ASP A 297 16.15 17.50 -16.01
N PRO A 298 16.23 16.41 -15.23
CA PRO A 298 17.50 15.75 -14.98
C PRO A 298 18.18 15.21 -16.25
N ASP A 299 17.42 14.80 -17.28
CA ASP A 299 17.98 14.36 -18.58
C ASP A 299 18.74 15.49 -19.28
N SER A 300 18.09 16.62 -19.51
CA SER A 300 18.64 17.80 -20.19
C SER A 300 19.74 18.45 -19.38
N PHE A 301 19.61 18.58 -18.06
CA PHE A 301 20.66 19.17 -17.22
C PHE A 301 21.97 18.40 -17.32
N VAL A 302 21.94 17.08 -17.17
CA VAL A 302 23.16 16.24 -17.25
C VAL A 302 23.73 16.23 -18.67
N ARG A 303 22.88 16.39 -19.69
CA ARG A 303 23.34 16.49 -21.08
C ARG A 303 24.11 17.78 -21.33
N ASP A 304 23.61 18.90 -20.80
CA ASP A 304 24.14 20.23 -21.11
C ASP A 304 25.30 20.61 -20.17
N GLU A 305 25.19 20.32 -18.88
CA GLU A 305 26.16 20.70 -17.83
C GLU A 305 27.11 19.56 -17.41
N GLY A 306 26.74 18.31 -17.71
CA GLY A 306 27.55 17.14 -17.40
C GLY A 306 27.41 16.57 -15.99
N ARG A 307 28.10 15.46 -15.77
CA ARG A 307 28.05 14.66 -14.53
C ARG A 307 28.55 15.42 -13.29
N GLU A 308 29.69 16.09 -13.41
CA GLU A 308 30.37 16.71 -12.27
C GLU A 308 29.53 17.85 -11.69
N GLU A 309 28.91 18.66 -12.55
CA GLU A 309 27.99 19.71 -12.11
C GLU A 309 26.73 19.11 -11.46
N PHE A 310 26.15 18.04 -12.03
CA PHE A 310 25.01 17.38 -11.40
C PHE A 310 25.34 16.84 -10.01
N LEU A 311 26.49 16.19 -9.83
CA LEU A 311 26.95 15.72 -8.52
C LEU A 311 27.18 16.88 -7.55
N ARG A 312 27.73 18.01 -8.01
CA ARG A 312 27.87 19.22 -7.20
C ARG A 312 26.51 19.70 -6.70
N ARG A 313 25.50 19.77 -7.58
CA ARG A 313 24.12 20.14 -7.21
C ARG A 313 23.50 19.17 -6.21
N VAL A 314 23.76 17.87 -6.34
CA VAL A 314 23.33 16.86 -5.36
C VAL A 314 24.01 17.07 -4.01
N CYS A 315 25.32 17.35 -3.98
CA CYS A 315 26.03 17.64 -2.74
C CYS A 315 25.54 18.93 -2.06
N GLU A 316 25.25 19.97 -2.85
CA GLU A 316 24.71 21.26 -2.41
C GLU A 316 23.19 21.24 -2.18
N ALA A 317 22.54 20.10 -2.39
CA ALA A 317 21.10 19.95 -2.24
C ALA A 317 20.68 20.35 -0.82
N ARG A 318 19.67 21.21 -0.75
CA ARG A 318 19.25 21.80 0.52
C ARG A 318 18.28 20.86 1.23
N PRO A 319 18.30 20.78 2.57
CA PRO A 319 17.25 20.13 3.33
C PRO A 319 15.88 20.67 2.92
N MET A 320 14.90 19.78 2.76
CA MET A 320 13.56 20.13 2.30
C MET A 320 12.91 21.24 3.15
N VAL A 321 13.14 21.21 4.46
CA VAL A 321 12.62 22.21 5.39
C VAL A 321 13.20 23.60 5.08
N GLU A 322 14.49 23.70 4.77
CA GLU A 322 15.12 24.98 4.37
C GLU A 322 14.61 25.48 3.03
N HIS A 323 14.45 24.59 2.06
CA HIS A 323 13.88 24.94 0.76
C HIS A 323 12.47 25.55 0.93
N LEU A 324 11.64 24.98 1.80
CA LEU A 324 10.31 25.50 2.10
C LEU A 324 10.32 26.82 2.89
N LEU A 325 11.27 27.00 3.82
CA LEU A 325 11.47 28.26 4.52
C LEU A 325 11.75 29.40 3.54
N GLU A 326 12.64 29.15 2.58
CA GLU A 326 13.00 30.13 1.56
C GLU A 326 11.85 30.41 0.59
N ARG A 327 11.09 29.38 0.21
CA ARG A 327 9.88 29.54 -0.59
C ARG A 327 8.82 30.37 0.13
N ALA A 328 8.61 30.13 1.42
CA ALA A 328 7.68 30.92 2.24
C ALA A 328 8.12 32.38 2.36
N ARG A 329 9.42 32.64 2.53
CA ARG A 329 10.01 34.00 2.52
C ARG A 329 9.78 34.75 1.22
N LYS A 330 9.85 34.07 0.08
CA LYS A 330 9.63 34.67 -1.24
C LYS A 330 8.16 34.88 -1.56
N ALA A 331 7.28 34.01 -1.06
CA ALA A 331 5.85 34.04 -1.35
C ALA A 331 5.06 35.01 -0.46
N GLU A 332 5.55 35.31 0.75
CA GLU A 332 4.83 36.07 1.76
C GLU A 332 5.62 37.29 2.24
N ASP A 333 4.92 38.39 2.50
CA ASP A 333 5.51 39.55 3.17
C ASP A 333 5.66 39.27 4.67
N LEU A 334 6.87 38.84 5.07
CA LEU A 334 7.21 38.59 6.47
C LEU A 334 7.34 39.85 7.33
N SER A 335 7.20 41.05 6.76
CA SER A 335 7.05 42.28 7.57
C SER A 335 5.62 42.44 8.10
N SER A 336 4.64 41.82 7.43
CA SER A 336 3.23 41.84 7.82
C SER A 336 2.88 40.69 8.80
N VAL A 337 1.94 40.95 9.71
CA VAL A 337 1.43 39.93 10.65
C VAL A 337 0.78 38.77 9.89
N GLU A 338 -0.01 39.08 8.85
CA GLU A 338 -0.74 38.05 8.10
C GLU A 338 0.19 37.21 7.21
N GLY A 339 1.23 37.81 6.62
CA GLY A 339 2.25 37.06 5.87
C GLY A 339 3.04 36.11 6.78
N ARG A 340 3.47 36.55 7.96
CA ARG A 340 4.08 35.65 8.97
C ARG A 340 3.16 34.52 9.38
N ARG A 341 1.87 34.80 9.58
CA ARG A 341 0.87 33.80 9.94
C ARG A 341 0.71 32.72 8.86
N ARG A 342 0.61 33.11 7.58
CA ARG A 342 0.50 32.16 6.46
C ARG A 342 1.75 31.31 6.31
N ALA A 343 2.93 31.93 6.35
CA ALA A 343 4.21 31.23 6.29
C ALA A 343 4.37 30.21 7.44
N ALA A 344 4.05 30.61 8.67
CA ALA A 344 4.09 29.74 9.84
C ALA A 344 3.13 28.55 9.71
N LYS A 345 1.91 28.76 9.20
CA LYS A 345 0.92 27.68 9.02
C LYS A 345 1.39 26.65 7.98
N THR A 346 1.93 27.11 6.85
CA THR A 346 2.47 26.22 5.80
C THR A 346 3.63 25.38 6.32
N LEU A 347 4.59 25.99 7.02
CA LEU A 347 5.72 25.27 7.59
C LEU A 347 5.31 24.32 8.71
N ALA A 348 4.37 24.73 9.56
CA ALA A 348 3.88 23.88 10.64
C ALA A 348 3.26 22.57 10.14
N GLY A 349 2.54 22.61 9.02
CA GLY A 349 1.99 21.40 8.39
C GLY A 349 3.06 20.40 7.96
N LEU A 350 4.22 20.86 7.49
CA LEU A 350 5.34 19.99 7.14
C LEU A 350 6.13 19.53 8.37
N LEU A 351 6.42 20.44 9.31
CA LEU A 351 7.12 20.08 10.54
C LEU A 351 6.33 19.04 11.35
N ALA A 352 4.99 19.07 11.29
CA ALA A 352 4.12 18.06 11.87
C ALA A 352 4.35 16.65 11.28
N ARG A 353 4.79 16.56 10.02
CA ARG A 353 5.08 15.31 9.30
C ARG A 353 6.39 14.64 9.71
N ILE A 354 7.34 15.41 10.24
CA ILE A 354 8.66 14.87 10.61
C ILE A 354 8.46 13.87 11.75
N GLY A 355 8.78 12.59 11.51
CA GLY A 355 8.63 11.53 12.51
C GLY A 355 9.61 11.68 13.68
N ASP A 356 10.85 12.04 13.38
CA ASP A 356 11.92 12.26 14.37
C ASP A 356 11.62 13.46 15.28
N GLU A 357 11.62 13.25 16.59
CA GLU A 357 11.28 14.28 17.56
C GLU A 357 12.38 15.32 17.71
N LEU A 358 13.65 14.89 17.71
CA LEU A 358 14.79 15.79 17.85
C LEU A 358 14.96 16.67 16.62
N GLY A 359 14.96 16.06 15.43
CA GLY A 359 15.03 16.79 14.17
C GLY A 359 13.87 17.78 14.02
N ARG A 360 12.66 17.39 14.41
CA ARG A 360 11.51 18.31 14.42
C ARG A 360 11.75 19.50 15.35
N ASP A 361 12.27 19.26 16.56
CA ASP A 361 12.58 20.31 17.54
C ASP A 361 13.56 21.34 16.98
N LEU A 362 14.67 20.86 16.41
CA LEU A 362 15.69 21.70 15.78
C LEU A 362 15.13 22.51 14.60
N TRP A 363 14.30 21.89 13.76
CA TRP A 363 13.66 22.58 12.64
C TRP A 363 12.61 23.60 13.07
N ILE A 364 11.92 23.38 14.20
CA ILE A 364 11.02 24.38 14.79
C ILE A 364 11.81 25.62 15.22
N GLY A 365 12.94 25.43 15.93
CA GLY A 365 13.81 26.55 16.31
C GLY A 365 14.29 27.33 15.08
N ARG A 366 14.77 26.63 14.05
CA ARG A 366 15.22 27.27 12.80
C ARG A 366 14.11 28.04 12.08
N ALA A 367 12.90 27.48 12.04
CA ALA A 367 11.74 28.13 11.44
C ALA A 367 11.27 29.35 12.25
N SER A 368 11.34 29.28 13.58
CA SER A 368 11.02 30.39 14.49
C SER A 368 11.92 31.61 14.21
N GLU A 369 13.23 31.40 14.17
CA GLU A 369 14.20 32.44 13.81
C GLU A 369 13.91 33.02 12.43
N ALA A 370 13.69 32.14 11.45
CA ALA A 370 13.56 32.54 10.06
C ALA A 370 12.30 33.36 9.76
N LEU A 371 11.21 33.13 10.51
CA LEU A 371 9.92 33.81 10.38
C LEU A 371 9.75 34.99 11.36
N GLY A 372 10.61 35.10 12.38
CA GLY A 372 10.43 36.07 13.46
C GLY A 372 9.16 35.83 14.28
N VAL A 373 8.81 34.55 14.49
CA VAL A 373 7.67 34.10 15.30
C VAL A 373 8.22 33.42 16.55
N ARG A 374 7.66 33.70 17.72
CA ARG A 374 8.09 33.05 18.98
C ARG A 374 8.00 31.53 18.87
N GLU A 375 9.05 30.85 19.33
CA GLU A 375 9.17 29.40 19.20
C GLU A 375 8.02 28.66 19.89
N GLU A 376 7.59 29.12 21.07
CA GLU A 376 6.49 28.48 21.81
C GLU A 376 5.17 28.52 21.04
N VAL A 377 4.94 29.61 20.29
CA VAL A 377 3.75 29.76 19.44
C VAL A 377 3.83 28.77 18.27
N LEU A 378 5.00 28.68 17.61
CA LEU A 378 5.18 27.76 16.50
C LEU A 378 5.06 26.29 16.94
N ARG A 379 5.58 25.95 18.13
CA ARG A 379 5.40 24.62 18.75
C ARG A 379 3.93 24.26 18.92
N VAL A 380 3.08 25.21 19.36
CA VAL A 380 1.64 24.98 19.47
C VAL A 380 1.01 24.70 18.11
N VAL A 381 1.31 25.51 17.08
CA VAL A 381 0.75 25.31 15.74
C VAL A 381 1.21 23.99 15.13
N VAL A 382 2.47 23.58 15.33
CA VAL A 382 2.97 22.26 14.90
C VAL A 382 2.27 21.13 15.65
N ALA A 383 2.06 21.28 16.96
CA ALA A 383 1.34 20.28 17.76
C ALA A 383 -0.13 20.17 17.35
N GLU A 384 -0.79 21.28 17.02
CA GLU A 384 -2.14 21.30 16.44
C GLU A 384 -2.17 20.62 15.08
N GLY A 385 -1.21 20.92 14.18
CA GLY A 385 -1.06 20.24 12.90
C GLY A 385 -0.86 18.74 13.05
N ARG A 386 -0.07 18.28 14.04
CA ARG A 386 0.05 16.85 14.37
C ARG A 386 -1.27 16.27 14.88
N ARG A 387 -2.00 17.01 15.71
CA ARG A 387 -3.33 16.58 16.18
C ARG A 387 -4.34 16.55 15.05
N GLU A 388 -4.27 17.42 14.05
CA GLU A 388 -5.10 17.40 12.84
C GLU A 388 -4.73 16.28 11.88
N MET A 389 -3.44 15.97 11.74
CA MET A 389 -2.97 14.81 10.98
C MET A 389 -3.27 13.48 11.67
N ARG A 390 -3.25 13.46 13.00
CA ARG A 390 -3.65 12.31 13.83
C ARG A 390 -5.15 12.29 14.10
N ARG A 391 -5.86 13.40 13.82
CA ARG A 391 -7.31 13.40 13.77
C ARG A 391 -7.66 12.52 12.59
N PRO A 392 -8.59 11.57 12.77
CA PRO A 392 -9.12 10.84 11.64
C PRO A 392 -9.55 11.86 10.58
N VAL A 393 -8.92 11.83 9.41
CA VAL A 393 -9.46 12.51 8.22
C VAL A 393 -10.90 12.04 8.10
N GLU A 394 -11.84 12.98 7.89
CA GLU A 394 -13.24 12.60 7.67
C GLU A 394 -13.28 11.48 6.63
N PRO A 395 -13.81 10.31 6.99
CA PRO A 395 -13.67 9.14 6.17
C PRO A 395 -14.53 9.28 4.91
N GLY A 396 -13.87 9.41 3.76
CA GLY A 396 -14.31 8.65 2.58
C GLY A 396 -14.54 7.19 3.01
N PRO A 397 -15.49 6.48 2.38
CA PRO A 397 -16.26 5.38 2.97
C PRO A 397 -15.45 4.58 4.00
N ILE A 398 -15.81 4.80 5.26
CA ILE A 398 -15.15 4.31 6.48
C ILE A 398 -14.65 2.88 6.30
N ARG A 399 -13.32 2.69 6.26
CA ARG A 399 -12.69 1.43 6.68
C ARG A 399 -12.79 1.39 8.20
N ALA A 400 -13.84 0.75 8.68
CA ALA A 400 -14.25 0.83 10.07
C ALA A 400 -13.45 -0.17 10.94
N SER A 401 -12.93 0.31 12.07
CA SER A 401 -12.14 -0.47 13.04
C SER A 401 -12.97 -1.57 13.68
N LEU A 402 -12.43 -2.78 13.88
CA LEU A 402 -13.11 -3.89 14.57
C LEU A 402 -13.63 -3.51 15.97
N ARG A 403 -13.09 -2.47 16.61
CA ARG A 403 -13.58 -1.97 17.91
C ARG A 403 -14.81 -1.05 17.81
N GLU A 404 -15.01 -0.44 16.64
CA GLU A 404 -16.09 0.51 16.36
C GLU A 404 -17.17 -0.10 15.45
N VAL A 405 -16.84 -1.21 14.78
CA VAL A 405 -17.74 -2.01 13.95
C VAL A 405 -18.34 -3.13 14.75
N GLY A 406 -19.65 -3.28 14.59
CA GLY A 406 -20.40 -4.39 15.18
C GLY A 406 -20.72 -4.20 16.65
N SER A 407 -21.62 -5.04 17.15
CA SER A 407 -22.04 -4.98 18.54
C SER A 407 -20.97 -5.55 19.48
N PRO A 408 -20.94 -5.12 20.76
CA PRO A 408 -20.09 -5.75 21.78
C PRO A 408 -20.22 -7.28 21.79
N ALA A 409 -21.43 -7.79 21.56
CA ALA A 409 -21.70 -9.21 21.48
C ALA A 409 -20.94 -9.90 20.32
N GLN A 410 -20.91 -9.33 19.12
CA GLN A 410 -20.15 -9.91 18.01
C GLN A 410 -18.64 -9.94 18.31
N ARG A 411 -18.12 -8.92 18.99
CA ARG A 411 -16.72 -8.85 19.42
C ARG A 411 -16.40 -9.91 20.46
N ASP A 412 -17.28 -10.11 21.44
CA ASP A 412 -17.12 -11.17 22.44
C ASP A 412 -17.12 -12.56 21.79
N LEU A 413 -17.98 -12.80 20.80
CA LEU A 413 -17.97 -14.06 20.04
C LEU A 413 -16.64 -14.27 19.30
N LEU A 414 -16.07 -13.24 18.66
CA LEU A 414 -14.76 -13.36 18.03
C LEU A 414 -13.65 -13.65 19.06
N LYS A 415 -13.68 -13.01 20.22
CA LYS A 415 -12.71 -13.32 21.29
C LYS A 415 -12.78 -14.80 21.68
N ILE A 416 -13.99 -15.34 21.86
CA ILE A 416 -14.20 -16.76 22.21
C ILE A 416 -13.76 -17.68 21.06
N LEU A 417 -14.11 -17.37 19.81
CA LEU A 417 -13.73 -18.17 18.63
C LEU A 417 -12.21 -18.38 18.51
N PHE A 418 -11.42 -17.36 18.84
CA PHE A 418 -9.95 -17.41 18.74
C PHE A 418 -9.25 -17.85 20.03
N SER A 419 -9.93 -17.77 21.19
CA SER A 419 -9.29 -18.02 22.49
C SER A 419 -9.72 -19.33 23.15
N LEU A 420 -10.91 -19.87 22.82
CA LEU A 420 -11.50 -21.04 23.49
C LEU A 420 -12.06 -22.05 22.48
N PRO A 421 -11.22 -23.00 22.04
CA PRO A 421 -11.57 -24.05 21.09
C PRO A 421 -12.82 -24.84 21.45
N GLU A 422 -12.99 -25.15 22.74
CA GLU A 422 -14.07 -25.96 23.27
C GLU A 422 -15.45 -25.29 23.19
N LEU A 423 -15.49 -23.95 23.04
CA LEU A 423 -16.72 -23.18 22.88
C LEU A 423 -16.95 -22.69 21.44
N ALA A 424 -15.91 -22.74 20.60
CA ALA A 424 -15.95 -22.23 19.23
C ALA A 424 -16.99 -22.96 18.37
N SER A 425 -17.08 -24.29 18.46
CA SER A 425 -18.05 -25.10 17.68
C SER A 425 -19.49 -24.67 17.93
N ARG A 426 -19.83 -24.36 19.18
CA ARG A 426 -21.18 -23.89 19.55
C ARG A 426 -21.52 -22.57 18.88
N ILE A 427 -20.56 -21.66 18.71
CA ILE A 427 -20.77 -20.38 18.01
C ILE A 427 -21.07 -20.63 16.53
N VAL A 428 -20.27 -21.51 15.89
CA VAL A 428 -20.42 -21.84 14.46
C VAL A 428 -21.76 -22.53 14.17
N GLU A 429 -22.27 -23.32 15.10
CA GLU A 429 -23.59 -23.99 15.00
C GLU A 429 -24.75 -23.03 15.28
N GLU A 430 -24.60 -22.12 16.26
CA GLU A 430 -25.72 -21.30 16.75
C GLU A 430 -25.83 -19.92 16.05
N VAL A 431 -24.76 -19.41 15.46
CA VAL A 431 -24.72 -18.06 14.87
C VAL A 431 -24.38 -18.16 13.39
N GLU A 432 -25.27 -17.66 12.53
CA GLU A 432 -25.00 -17.60 11.08
C GLU A 432 -23.91 -16.56 10.79
N LEU A 433 -23.02 -16.87 9.83
CA LEU A 433 -21.88 -16.02 9.49
C LEU A 433 -22.31 -14.62 9.01
N GLU A 434 -23.44 -14.54 8.32
CA GLU A 434 -24.05 -13.31 7.80
C GLU A 434 -24.39 -12.32 8.92
N ARG A 435 -24.52 -12.80 10.15
CA ARG A 435 -24.80 -11.98 11.33
C ARG A 435 -23.61 -11.14 11.75
N PHE A 436 -22.37 -11.45 11.34
CA PHE A 436 -21.22 -10.58 11.55
C PHE A 436 -21.20 -9.45 10.51
N GLU A 437 -20.80 -8.25 10.93
CA GLU A 437 -20.93 -7.03 10.13
C GLU A 437 -19.60 -6.33 9.86
N GLY A 438 -19.57 -5.58 8.76
CA GLY A 438 -18.42 -4.78 8.34
C GLY A 438 -17.11 -5.56 8.37
N ALA A 439 -16.11 -5.01 9.06
CA ALA A 439 -14.79 -5.63 9.20
C ALA A 439 -14.80 -6.93 10.02
N LEU A 440 -15.82 -7.21 10.85
CA LEU A 440 -15.88 -8.45 11.65
C LEU A 440 -16.20 -9.68 10.80
N ARG A 441 -16.89 -9.51 9.66
CA ARG A 441 -17.33 -10.65 8.83
C ARG A 441 -16.17 -11.44 8.21
N PRO A 442 -15.17 -10.81 7.55
CA PRO A 442 -14.01 -11.56 7.05
C PRO A 442 -13.23 -12.29 8.15
N VAL A 443 -13.18 -11.72 9.36
CA VAL A 443 -12.53 -12.36 10.52
C VAL A 443 -13.33 -13.56 10.99
N ALA A 444 -14.65 -13.42 11.13
CA ALA A 444 -15.54 -14.52 11.47
C ALA A 444 -15.50 -15.63 10.42
N GLU A 445 -15.42 -15.30 9.14
CA GLU A 445 -15.35 -16.29 8.06
C GLU A 445 -14.10 -17.16 8.17
N VAL A 446 -12.94 -16.54 8.43
CA VAL A 446 -11.70 -17.28 8.72
C VAL A 446 -11.87 -18.20 9.92
N ALA A 447 -12.48 -17.69 11.00
CA ALA A 447 -12.71 -18.46 12.21
C ALA A 447 -13.62 -19.67 11.98
N TYR A 448 -14.72 -19.46 11.23
CA TYR A 448 -15.70 -20.50 10.92
C TYR A 448 -15.07 -21.61 10.09
N ASP A 449 -14.27 -21.28 9.09
CA ASP A 449 -13.60 -22.27 8.24
C ASP A 449 -12.61 -23.09 9.05
N ALA A 450 -11.77 -22.45 9.88
CA ALA A 450 -10.82 -23.16 10.73
C ALA A 450 -11.54 -24.14 11.70
N VAL A 451 -12.60 -23.68 12.36
CA VAL A 451 -13.38 -24.49 13.31
C VAL A 451 -14.07 -25.66 12.60
N ARG A 452 -14.62 -25.45 11.40
CA ARG A 452 -15.23 -26.52 10.57
C ARG A 452 -14.21 -27.56 10.12
N GLU A 453 -12.96 -27.16 9.92
CA GLU A 453 -11.84 -28.05 9.65
C GLU A 453 -11.26 -28.72 10.91
N GLY A 454 -11.84 -28.48 12.08
CA GLY A 454 -11.38 -29.05 13.35
C GLY A 454 -10.08 -28.41 13.87
N ARG A 455 -9.77 -27.19 13.44
CA ARG A 455 -8.58 -26.43 13.85
C ARG A 455 -8.97 -25.16 14.61
N ASN A 456 -8.05 -24.66 15.42
CA ASN A 456 -8.21 -23.36 16.07
C ASN A 456 -7.82 -22.24 15.10
N PRO A 457 -8.62 -21.17 14.98
CA PRO A 457 -8.25 -20.05 14.16
C PRO A 457 -7.15 -19.22 14.82
N THR A 458 -6.23 -18.72 14.00
CA THR A 458 -5.11 -17.88 14.41
C THR A 458 -5.15 -16.52 13.73
N VAL A 459 -4.46 -15.53 14.30
CA VAL A 459 -4.26 -14.23 13.65
C VAL A 459 -3.56 -14.41 12.29
N SER A 460 -2.70 -15.41 12.16
CA SER A 460 -2.02 -15.77 10.92
C SER A 460 -2.99 -16.21 9.83
N ASP A 461 -4.04 -16.96 10.19
CA ASP A 461 -5.07 -17.39 9.23
C ASP A 461 -5.82 -16.19 8.66
N VAL A 462 -6.09 -15.17 9.48
CA VAL A 462 -6.75 -13.94 9.05
C VAL A 462 -5.84 -13.17 8.11
N LEU A 463 -4.56 -13.02 8.45
CA LEU A 463 -3.59 -12.36 7.59
C LEU A 463 -3.41 -13.10 6.26
N ALA A 464 -3.29 -14.43 6.30
CA ALA A 464 -3.09 -15.26 5.12
C ALA A 464 -4.29 -15.22 4.17
N LYS A 465 -5.52 -15.30 4.71
CA LYS A 465 -6.75 -15.35 3.90
C LYS A 465 -7.19 -13.97 3.40
N THR A 466 -6.95 -12.90 4.16
CA THR A 466 -7.44 -11.54 3.82
C THR A 466 -6.37 -10.64 3.21
N GLY A 467 -5.08 -10.94 3.42
CA GLY A 467 -3.96 -10.07 3.06
C GLY A 467 -3.96 -8.71 3.78
N ASN A 468 -4.78 -8.56 4.82
CA ASN A 468 -5.01 -7.28 5.50
C ASN A 468 -4.31 -7.22 6.86
N GLU A 469 -3.11 -6.63 6.86
CA GLU A 469 -2.31 -6.42 8.09
C GLU A 469 -3.06 -5.61 9.16
N GLY A 470 -3.82 -4.59 8.76
CA GLY A 470 -4.59 -3.77 9.70
C GLY A 470 -5.68 -4.56 10.42
N LEU A 471 -6.33 -5.49 9.71
CA LEU A 471 -7.35 -6.37 10.30
C LEU A 471 -6.74 -7.33 11.33
N ALA A 472 -5.54 -7.86 11.05
CA ALA A 472 -4.79 -8.72 11.96
C ALA A 472 -4.32 -7.95 13.22
N GLU A 473 -3.88 -6.70 13.07
CA GLU A 473 -3.54 -5.80 14.18
C GLU A 473 -4.75 -5.51 15.07
N GLU A 474 -5.89 -5.15 14.47
CA GLU A 474 -7.13 -4.86 15.20
C GLU A 474 -7.66 -6.11 15.93
N LEU A 475 -7.60 -7.29 15.31
CA LEU A 475 -7.95 -8.55 15.96
C LEU A 475 -7.02 -8.81 17.14
N THR A 476 -5.72 -8.60 16.97
CA THR A 476 -4.74 -8.78 18.06
C THR A 476 -5.07 -7.88 19.24
N ALA A 477 -5.37 -6.61 18.97
CA ALA A 477 -5.77 -5.65 19.99
C ALA A 477 -7.08 -6.05 20.69
N LEU A 478 -8.04 -6.65 19.96
CA LEU A 478 -9.27 -7.19 20.51
C LEU A 478 -9.02 -8.39 21.42
N LEU A 479 -8.18 -9.34 21.02
CA LEU A 479 -7.85 -10.54 21.80
C LEU A 479 -7.09 -10.21 23.10
N GLN A 480 -6.28 -9.16 23.09
CA GLN A 480 -5.56 -8.68 24.28
C GLN A 480 -6.47 -8.10 25.37
N GLU A 481 -7.67 -7.61 25.02
CA GLU A 481 -8.63 -7.18 26.03
C GLU A 481 -9.10 -8.35 26.91
N GLY A 482 -9.03 -9.58 26.39
CA GLY A 482 -9.49 -10.77 27.07
C GLY A 482 -10.99 -10.74 27.41
N PHE A 483 -11.38 -11.66 28.29
CA PHE A 483 -12.70 -11.74 28.90
C PHE A 483 -12.59 -12.54 30.21
N ASP A 484 -13.58 -12.39 31.08
CA ASP A 484 -13.62 -13.09 32.37
C ASP A 484 -13.86 -14.60 32.15
N ARG A 485 -12.84 -15.42 32.46
CA ARG A 485 -12.89 -16.88 32.30
C ARG A 485 -13.96 -17.52 33.20
N GLU A 486 -14.26 -16.95 34.37
CA GLU A 486 -15.29 -17.49 35.29
C GLU A 486 -16.71 -17.25 34.76
N GLN A 487 -16.91 -16.20 33.95
CA GLN A 487 -18.21 -15.82 33.39
C GLN A 487 -18.36 -16.18 31.91
N THR A 488 -17.40 -16.89 31.32
CA THR A 488 -17.35 -17.12 29.87
C THR A 488 -18.61 -17.79 29.32
N HIS A 489 -19.16 -18.81 30.00
CA HIS A 489 -20.39 -19.46 29.56
C HIS A 489 -21.60 -18.52 29.55
N LYS A 490 -21.66 -17.57 30.50
CA LYS A 490 -22.71 -16.55 30.57
C LYS A 490 -22.51 -15.51 29.48
N ILE A 491 -21.29 -15.02 29.30
CA ILE A 491 -20.92 -14.07 28.23
C ILE A 491 -21.29 -14.66 26.87
N LEU A 492 -20.93 -15.93 26.61
CA LEU A 492 -21.27 -16.65 25.39
C LEU A 492 -22.78 -16.68 25.15
N ALA A 493 -23.57 -17.10 26.15
CA ALA A 493 -25.01 -17.21 26.03
C ALA A 493 -25.67 -15.83 25.76
N ASP A 494 -25.25 -14.79 26.48
CA ASP A 494 -25.73 -13.42 26.28
C ASP A 494 -25.34 -12.86 24.91
N ALA A 495 -24.12 -13.15 24.44
CA ALA A 495 -23.63 -12.69 23.15
C ALA A 495 -24.39 -13.36 21.99
N ILE A 496 -24.56 -14.69 22.01
CA ILE A 496 -25.37 -15.43 21.01
C ILE A 496 -26.81 -14.87 20.97
N ALA A 497 -27.43 -14.68 22.13
CA ALA A 497 -28.79 -14.14 22.22
C ALA A 497 -28.89 -12.69 21.72
N SER A 498 -27.87 -11.86 21.95
CA SER A 498 -27.85 -10.49 21.43
C SER A 498 -27.71 -10.46 19.91
N VAL A 499 -26.75 -11.20 19.35
CA VAL A 499 -26.51 -11.24 17.90
C VAL A 499 -27.73 -11.79 17.14
N ARG A 500 -28.38 -12.84 17.64
CA ARG A 500 -29.62 -13.38 17.05
C ARG A 500 -30.73 -12.33 17.04
N ARG A 501 -30.94 -11.60 18.15
CA ARG A 501 -31.99 -10.57 18.23
C ARG A 501 -31.71 -9.39 17.31
N GLU A 502 -30.48 -8.92 17.28
CA GLU A 502 -30.05 -7.85 16.37
C GLU A 502 -30.30 -8.25 14.90
N GLY A 503 -30.00 -9.51 14.56
CA GLY A 503 -30.27 -10.09 13.25
C GLY A 503 -31.76 -10.06 12.88
N VAL A 504 -32.63 -10.59 13.75
CA VAL A 504 -34.09 -10.61 13.53
C VAL A 504 -34.64 -9.18 13.40
N ARG A 505 -34.18 -8.25 14.23
CA ARG A 505 -34.61 -6.84 14.17
C ARG A 505 -34.25 -6.18 12.84
N LYS A 506 -33.06 -6.45 12.30
CA LYS A 506 -32.65 -5.94 10.97
C LYS A 506 -33.49 -6.55 9.85
N GLU A 507 -33.83 -7.83 9.95
CA GLU A 507 -34.74 -8.47 8.99
C GLU A 507 -36.15 -7.88 9.05
N ILE A 508 -36.66 -7.55 10.24
CA ILE A 508 -37.93 -6.82 10.41
C ILE A 508 -37.87 -5.47 9.69
N GLU A 509 -36.79 -4.69 9.91
CA GLU A 509 -36.61 -3.38 9.27
C GLU A 509 -36.47 -3.46 7.74
N ARG A 510 -35.77 -4.49 7.23
CA ARG A 510 -35.68 -4.76 5.79
C ARG A 510 -37.03 -5.13 5.21
N THR A 511 -37.71 -6.12 5.79
CA THR A 511 -39.02 -6.62 5.33
C THR A 511 -40.06 -5.50 5.38
N ALA A 512 -40.04 -4.64 6.40
CA ALA A 512 -40.93 -3.49 6.48
C ALA A 512 -40.67 -2.41 5.41
N ARG A 513 -39.42 -2.25 4.94
CA ARG A 513 -39.10 -1.38 3.79
C ARG A 513 -39.57 -1.98 2.48
N GLU A 514 -39.30 -3.26 2.25
CA GLU A 514 -39.76 -3.99 1.07
C GLU A 514 -41.29 -4.04 0.98
N LEU A 515 -41.98 -4.16 2.12
CA LEU A 515 -43.45 -4.13 2.18
C LEU A 515 -43.99 -2.78 1.69
N LYS A 516 -43.42 -1.66 2.15
CA LYS A 516 -43.79 -0.31 1.67
C LYS A 516 -43.54 -0.11 0.19
N GLU A 517 -42.51 -0.74 -0.36
CA GLU A 517 -42.20 -0.69 -1.79
C GLU A 517 -43.20 -1.52 -2.60
N ALA A 518 -43.52 -2.73 -2.13
CA ALA A 518 -44.54 -3.59 -2.73
C ALA A 518 -45.92 -2.91 -2.73
N GLU A 519 -46.32 -2.28 -1.62
CA GLU A 519 -47.55 -1.49 -1.50
C GLU A 519 -47.61 -0.34 -2.54
N ARG A 520 -46.50 0.35 -2.78
CA ARG A 520 -46.41 1.42 -3.79
C ARG A 520 -46.50 0.91 -5.22
N SER A 521 -45.96 -0.28 -5.48
CA SER A 521 -45.98 -0.91 -6.80
C SER A 521 -47.31 -1.60 -7.14
N GLY A 522 -48.22 -1.77 -6.17
CA GLY A 522 -49.51 -2.44 -6.36
C GLY A 522 -49.45 -3.97 -6.45
N ASP A 523 -48.30 -4.57 -6.13
CA ASP A 523 -48.05 -6.02 -6.16
C ASP A 523 -48.67 -6.71 -4.93
N ARG A 524 -49.94 -7.12 -5.05
CA ARG A 524 -50.71 -7.70 -3.93
C ARG A 524 -50.13 -9.02 -3.41
N GLU A 525 -49.65 -9.89 -4.29
CA GLU A 525 -49.08 -11.18 -3.89
C GLU A 525 -47.82 -10.98 -3.04
N ARG A 526 -46.96 -10.03 -3.44
CA ARG A 526 -45.75 -9.70 -2.71
C ARG A 526 -46.05 -9.02 -1.37
N VAL A 527 -47.09 -8.20 -1.28
CA VAL A 527 -47.56 -7.60 -0.02
C VAL A 527 -47.98 -8.67 0.99
N ASP A 528 -48.81 -9.63 0.59
CA ASP A 528 -49.30 -10.69 1.48
C ASP A 528 -48.16 -11.60 2.00
N ALA A 529 -47.21 -11.93 1.12
CA ALA A 529 -46.03 -12.71 1.47
C ALA A 529 -45.12 -11.97 2.48
N LEU A 530 -44.81 -10.69 2.21
CA LEU A 530 -43.95 -9.88 3.07
C LEU A 530 -44.62 -9.58 4.42
N TYR A 531 -45.94 -9.37 4.45
CA TYR A 531 -46.69 -9.16 5.69
C TYR A 531 -46.68 -10.43 6.57
N SER A 532 -46.90 -11.60 5.98
CA SER A 532 -46.84 -12.88 6.68
C SER A 532 -45.43 -13.14 7.26
N HIS A 533 -44.39 -12.85 6.48
CA HIS A 533 -43.00 -12.96 6.91
C HIS A 533 -42.68 -11.97 8.05
N LEU A 534 -43.15 -10.72 7.96
CA LEU A 534 -42.97 -9.71 9.01
C LEU A 534 -43.61 -10.14 10.34
N MET A 535 -44.81 -10.74 10.30
CA MET A 535 -45.48 -11.26 11.50
C MET A 535 -44.77 -12.47 12.11
N TYR A 536 -44.17 -13.33 11.27
CA TYR A 536 -43.29 -14.39 11.73
C TYR A 536 -42.06 -13.83 12.47
N LEU A 537 -41.34 -12.89 11.85
CA LEU A 537 -40.14 -12.28 12.45
C LEU A 537 -40.44 -11.57 13.78
N LYS A 538 -41.56 -10.85 13.90
CA LYS A 538 -41.99 -10.22 15.16
C LYS A 538 -42.27 -11.22 16.28
N ARG A 539 -42.82 -12.40 15.96
CA ARG A 539 -43.02 -13.47 16.94
C ARG A 539 -41.69 -14.07 17.39
N GLU A 540 -40.76 -14.24 16.46
CA GLU A 540 -39.42 -14.75 16.76
C GLU A 540 -38.61 -13.76 17.63
N GLU A 541 -38.69 -12.46 17.35
CA GLU A 541 -38.10 -11.42 18.21
C GLU A 541 -38.64 -11.50 19.64
N ALA A 542 -39.96 -11.62 19.80
CA ALA A 542 -40.59 -11.76 21.11
C ALA A 542 -40.18 -13.05 21.84
N ARG A 543 -39.97 -14.15 21.11
CA ARG A 543 -39.48 -15.42 21.66
C ARG A 543 -38.06 -15.28 22.20
N LEU A 544 -37.16 -14.67 21.42
CA LEU A 544 -35.77 -14.42 21.82
C LEU A 544 -35.65 -13.47 23.01
N ILE A 545 -36.56 -12.49 23.14
CA ILE A 545 -36.63 -11.61 24.33
C ILE A 545 -37.05 -12.40 25.57
N ARG A 546 -38.03 -13.31 25.45
CA ARG A 546 -38.51 -14.13 26.57
C ARG A 546 -37.48 -15.15 27.04
N ALA A 547 -36.70 -15.72 26.12
CA ALA A 547 -35.63 -16.67 26.44
C ALA A 547 -34.50 -16.06 27.31
N ARG A 548 -34.42 -14.73 27.40
CA ARG A 548 -33.42 -14.01 28.23
C ARG A 548 -33.85 -13.80 29.68
N ARG A 549 -35.12 -14.07 30.02
CA ARG A 549 -35.53 -14.11 31.43
C ARG A 549 -35.14 -15.49 31.96
N PRO A 550 -34.22 -15.59 32.94
CA PRO A 550 -34.09 -16.85 33.66
C PRO A 550 -35.48 -17.16 34.23
N PHE A 551 -35.89 -18.42 34.11
CA PHE A 551 -36.93 -18.95 34.99
C PHE A 551 -36.52 -18.58 36.41
N GLY A 552 -37.27 -17.66 37.02
CA GLY A 552 -37.28 -17.47 38.46
C GLY A 552 -38.02 -18.62 39.11
#